data_AF-A0A6A5VSP6-F1
#
_entry.id   AF-A0A6A5VSP6-F1
#
_cell.length_a   1.000
_cell.length_b   1.000
_cell.length_c   1.000
_cell.angle_alpha   90.00
_cell.angle_beta   90.00
_cell.angle_gamma   90.00
#
_symmetry.space_group_name_H-M   'P 1'
#
loop_
_entity.id
_entity.type
_entity.pdbx_description
1 polymer ?
#
loop_
_entity_poly.entity_id
_entity_poly.type
_entity_poly.pdbx_seq_one_letter_code
_entity_poly.pdbx_strand_id
1 'polypeptide(L)'
;MWDEFGAAQIYHEQTLAYVRYKLGIDPTPPQLTNRIILNFAPAGDACKIPSIDEFWHYRLRNSAVTVFLAPNEYSWENMRLPTGFHADKDVKSSIEYVNTIISATNDLLSLKKEVQRDAIDSLIPIIFHHMGDIQLAVDEVVAFRAAEVVNLDTAAASSFERYEAEDKGIRRQVKNFVDGCKHYVTRNLT
;
A
#
# COMPACT_ATOMS: atom_id res chain seq x y z
N MET A 1 26.98 -20.55 40.81
CA MET A 1 26.65 -19.11 40.89
C MET A 1 27.33 -18.27 39.79
N TRP A 2 28.48 -18.68 39.24
CA TRP A 2 29.14 -17.96 38.13
C TRP A 2 28.56 -18.23 36.72
N ASP A 3 27.82 -19.33 36.55
CA ASP A 3 27.24 -19.77 35.26
C ASP A 3 26.01 -18.93 34.83
N GLU A 4 25.17 -18.54 35.80
CA GLU A 4 23.94 -17.78 35.52
C GLU A 4 24.22 -16.34 35.06
N PHE A 5 25.27 -15.70 35.61
CA PHE A 5 25.66 -14.35 35.21
C PHE A 5 26.23 -14.33 33.79
N GLY A 6 27.04 -15.34 33.43
CA GLY A 6 27.54 -15.50 32.06
C GLY A 6 26.41 -15.75 31.06
N ALA A 7 25.46 -16.63 31.40
CA ALA A 7 24.28 -16.88 30.57
C ALA A 7 23.39 -15.64 30.40
N ALA A 8 23.20 -14.85 31.46
CA ALA A 8 22.44 -13.60 31.40
C ALA A 8 23.13 -12.53 30.54
N GLN A 9 24.46 -12.42 30.64
CA GLN A 9 25.24 -11.49 29.83
C GLN A 9 25.21 -11.87 28.34
N ILE A 10 25.36 -13.17 28.01
CA ILE A 10 25.24 -13.67 26.65
C ILE A 10 23.83 -13.41 26.10
N TYR A 11 22.79 -13.63 26.91
CA TYR A 11 21.41 -13.31 26.50
C TYR A 11 21.24 -11.81 26.21
N HIS A 12 21.78 -10.94 27.06
CA HIS A 12 21.74 -9.50 26.88
C HIS A 12 22.43 -9.06 25.58
N GLU A 13 23.67 -9.52 25.37
CA GLU A 13 24.46 -9.21 24.18
C GLU A 13 23.81 -9.72 22.90
N GLN A 14 23.32 -10.97 22.89
CA GLN A 14 22.59 -11.52 21.74
C GLN A 14 21.28 -10.79 21.48
N THR A 15 20.58 -10.33 22.53
CA THR A 15 19.33 -9.56 22.38
C THR A 15 19.62 -8.21 21.74
N LEU A 16 20.64 -7.49 22.21
CA LEU A 16 21.05 -6.21 21.62
C LEU A 16 21.47 -6.37 20.16
N ALA A 17 22.30 -7.38 19.86
CA ALA A 17 22.73 -7.66 18.48
C ALA A 17 21.54 -8.00 17.57
N TYR A 18 20.59 -8.81 18.06
CA TYR A 18 19.36 -9.15 17.34
C TYR A 18 18.52 -7.91 17.04
N VAL A 19 18.26 -7.06 18.04
CA VAL A 19 17.48 -5.84 17.88
C VAL A 19 18.15 -4.87 16.91
N ARG A 20 19.46 -4.63 17.05
CA ARG A 20 20.21 -3.75 16.14
C ARG A 20 20.17 -4.23 14.68
N TYR A 21 20.34 -5.53 14.46
CA TYR A 21 20.21 -6.12 13.12
C TYR A 21 18.78 -6.01 12.57
N LYS A 22 17.76 -6.32 13.37
CA LYS A 22 16.35 -6.21 12.93
C LYS A 22 15.91 -4.77 12.66
N LEU A 23 16.48 -3.79 13.36
CA LEU A 23 16.28 -2.36 13.09
C LEU A 23 17.15 -1.83 11.93
N GLY A 24 17.95 -2.67 11.27
CA GLY A 24 18.82 -2.26 10.16
C GLY A 24 20.03 -1.41 10.57
N ILE A 25 20.35 -1.33 11.87
CA ILE A 25 21.52 -0.60 12.39
C ILE A 25 22.81 -1.34 12.06
N ASP A 26 22.81 -2.67 12.22
CA ASP A 26 23.94 -3.54 11.88
C ASP A 26 23.64 -4.28 10.57
N PRO A 27 24.56 -4.26 9.58
CA PRO A 27 24.30 -4.83 8.24
C PRO A 27 24.39 -6.36 8.19
N THR A 28 25.03 -6.98 9.18
CA THR A 28 25.29 -8.42 9.20
C THR A 28 24.44 -9.13 10.25
N PRO A 29 23.81 -10.28 9.90
CA PRO A 29 23.04 -11.06 10.86
C PRO A 29 23.95 -11.59 11.97
N PRO A 30 23.58 -11.40 13.26
CA PRO A 30 24.36 -11.90 14.38
C PRO A 30 24.22 -13.43 14.51
N GLN A 31 25.22 -14.08 15.09
CA GLN A 31 25.09 -15.48 15.49
C GLN A 31 24.28 -15.57 16.79
N LEU A 32 23.07 -16.13 16.69
CA LEU A 32 22.16 -16.28 17.81
C LEU A 32 22.06 -17.75 18.19
N THR A 33 22.26 -18.04 19.47
CA THR A 33 22.12 -19.41 20.00
C THR A 33 20.99 -19.51 21.02
N ASN A 34 20.51 -18.39 21.57
CA ASN A 34 19.44 -18.37 22.54
C ASN A 34 18.06 -18.59 21.87
N ARG A 35 17.36 -19.66 22.28
CA ARG A 35 16.04 -20.05 21.75
C ARG A 35 14.94 -19.02 21.99
N ILE A 36 15.01 -18.25 23.08
CA ILE A 36 14.01 -17.22 23.37
C ILE A 36 14.06 -16.15 22.27
N ILE A 37 15.25 -15.66 21.93
CA ILE A 37 15.46 -14.66 20.88
C ILE A 37 14.98 -15.18 19.53
N LEU A 38 15.27 -16.44 19.19
CA LEU A 38 14.83 -17.07 17.94
C LEU A 38 13.31 -17.13 17.81
N ASN A 39 12.57 -17.30 18.91
CA ASN A 39 11.11 -17.28 18.89
C ASN A 39 10.52 -15.90 18.61
N PHE A 40 11.30 -14.82 18.80
CA PHE A 40 10.92 -13.46 18.42
C PHE A 40 11.21 -13.14 16.95
N ALA A 41 11.67 -14.10 16.13
CA ALA A 41 11.91 -13.90 14.69
C ALA A 41 10.73 -13.19 13.98
N PRO A 42 9.46 -13.64 14.14
CA PRO A 42 8.33 -12.99 13.49
C PRO A 42 8.11 -11.53 13.95
N ALA A 43 8.30 -11.26 15.24
CA ALA A 43 8.14 -9.91 15.79
C ALA A 43 9.29 -8.98 15.33
N GLY A 44 10.51 -9.49 15.26
CA GLY A 44 11.65 -8.71 14.78
C GLY A 44 11.59 -8.45 13.27
N ASP A 45 11.05 -9.36 12.47
CA ASP A 45 10.78 -9.09 11.06
C ASP A 45 9.73 -8.00 10.86
N ALA A 46 8.77 -7.86 11.77
CA ALA A 46 7.80 -6.76 11.76
C ALA A 46 8.41 -5.40 12.14
N CYS A 47 9.62 -5.35 12.70
CA CYS A 47 10.32 -4.10 13.03
C CYS A 47 11.15 -3.55 11.86
N LYS A 48 11.28 -4.28 10.75
CA LYS A 48 11.98 -3.77 9.57
C LYS A 48 11.10 -2.78 8.83
N ILE A 49 11.69 -1.67 8.42
CA ILE A 49 11.05 -0.76 7.46
C ILE A 49 10.92 -1.52 6.15
N PRO A 50 9.70 -1.70 5.62
CA PRO A 50 9.48 -2.46 4.40
C PRO A 50 10.09 -1.72 3.21
N SER A 51 10.51 -2.46 2.19
CA SER A 51 10.74 -1.86 0.87
C SER A 51 9.44 -1.28 0.30
N ILE A 52 9.55 -0.40 -0.69
CA ILE A 52 8.38 0.18 -1.37
C ILE A 52 7.48 -0.91 -2.00
N ASP A 53 8.08 -1.96 -2.55
CA ASP A 53 7.31 -3.06 -3.15
C ASP A 53 6.55 -3.88 -2.09
N GLU A 54 7.22 -4.18 -0.97
CA GLU A 54 6.58 -4.84 0.17
C GLU A 54 5.45 -3.99 0.74
N PHE A 55 5.66 -2.67 0.82
CA PHE A 55 4.64 -1.71 1.24
C PHE A 55 3.38 -1.83 0.41
N TRP A 56 3.48 -1.70 -0.92
CA TRP A 56 2.32 -1.80 -1.79
C TRP A 56 1.62 -3.14 -1.69
N HIS A 57 2.39 -4.22 -1.54
CA HIS A 57 1.86 -5.56 -1.45
C HIS A 57 0.93 -5.78 -0.25
N TYR A 58 1.22 -5.17 0.92
CA TYR A 58 0.32 -5.24 2.07
C TYR A 58 -0.70 -4.09 2.09
N ARG A 59 -0.32 -2.87 1.68
CA ARG A 59 -1.19 -1.68 1.71
C ARG A 59 -2.43 -1.91 0.86
N LEU A 60 -2.27 -2.46 -0.35
CA LEU A 60 -3.38 -2.72 -1.26
C LEU A 60 -4.36 -3.78 -0.73
N ARG A 61 -3.90 -4.70 0.12
CA ARG A 61 -4.77 -5.70 0.77
C ARG A 61 -5.51 -5.14 1.98
N ASN A 62 -4.90 -4.19 2.67
CA ASN A 62 -5.40 -3.65 3.94
C ASN A 62 -6.11 -2.29 3.79
N SER A 63 -6.13 -1.67 2.61
CA SER A 63 -6.74 -0.35 2.36
C SER A 63 -8.26 -0.36 2.34
N ALA A 64 -8.89 -1.54 2.30
CA ALA A 64 -10.34 -1.75 2.12
C ALA A 64 -10.94 -1.12 0.84
N VAL A 65 -10.15 -0.48 -0.02
CA VAL A 65 -10.65 0.28 -1.17
C VAL A 65 -11.44 -0.61 -2.13
N THR A 66 -10.98 -1.84 -2.39
CA THR A 66 -11.70 -2.80 -3.24
C THR A 66 -13.11 -3.08 -2.72
N VAL A 67 -13.29 -3.15 -1.39
CA VAL A 67 -14.60 -3.34 -0.76
C VAL A 67 -15.46 -2.08 -0.94
N PHE A 68 -14.88 -0.89 -0.80
CA PHE A 68 -15.59 0.37 -1.00
C PHE A 68 -15.92 0.69 -2.45
N LEU A 69 -15.23 0.07 -3.41
CA LEU A 69 -15.56 0.14 -4.84
C LEU A 69 -16.70 -0.81 -5.23
N ALA A 70 -16.96 -1.88 -4.48
CA ALA A 70 -18.04 -2.81 -4.81
C ALA A 70 -19.44 -2.14 -4.83
N PRO A 71 -19.77 -1.21 -3.91
CA PRO A 71 -21.00 -0.40 -3.99
C PRO A 71 -21.13 0.50 -5.21
N ASN A 72 -20.07 0.72 -6.00
CA ASN A 72 -20.12 1.59 -7.18
C ASN A 72 -21.22 1.13 -8.13
N GLU A 73 -21.30 -0.17 -8.42
CA GLU A 73 -22.33 -0.74 -9.29
C GLU A 73 -23.74 -0.61 -8.71
N TYR A 74 -23.87 -0.77 -7.38
CA TYR A 74 -25.14 -0.64 -6.67
C TYR A 74 -25.63 0.81 -6.58
N SER A 75 -24.72 1.78 -6.71
CA SER A 75 -25.05 3.20 -6.67
C SER A 75 -25.72 3.69 -7.96
N TRP A 76 -25.64 2.90 -9.03
CA TRP A 76 -26.26 3.19 -10.31
C TRP A 76 -27.56 2.40 -10.48
N GLU A 77 -28.63 3.09 -10.91
CA GLU A 77 -29.92 2.45 -11.16
C GLU A 77 -29.79 1.38 -12.26
N ASN A 78 -30.05 0.11 -11.89
CA ASN A 78 -30.10 -1.04 -12.80
C ASN A 78 -28.80 -1.30 -13.60
N MET A 79 -27.62 -1.09 -13.02
CA MET A 79 -26.36 -1.50 -13.65
C MET A 79 -26.31 -3.04 -13.81
N ARG A 80 -26.03 -3.48 -15.03
CA ARG A 80 -25.91 -4.84 -15.55
C ARG A 80 -24.74 -4.91 -16.54
N LEU A 81 -23.53 -4.94 -15.99
CA LEU A 81 -22.30 -5.02 -16.78
C LEU A 81 -22.18 -6.39 -17.48
N PRO A 82 -21.47 -6.47 -18.62
CA PRO A 82 -21.30 -7.72 -19.36
C PRO A 82 -20.66 -8.84 -18.52
N THR A 83 -21.00 -10.09 -18.84
CA THR A 83 -20.32 -11.25 -18.26
C THR A 83 -18.82 -11.15 -18.54
N GLY A 84 -18.01 -11.21 -17.48
CA GLY A 84 -16.55 -11.09 -17.58
C GLY A 84 -16.03 -9.65 -17.54
N PHE A 85 -16.87 -8.63 -17.33
CA PHE A 85 -16.41 -7.24 -17.18
C PHE A 85 -15.34 -7.09 -16.09
N HIS A 86 -15.56 -7.67 -14.90
CA HIS A 86 -14.55 -7.65 -13.83
C HIS A 86 -13.34 -8.56 -14.08
N ALA A 87 -13.41 -9.46 -15.07
CA ALA A 87 -12.26 -10.25 -15.48
C ALA A 87 -11.36 -9.48 -16.44
N ASP A 88 -11.88 -8.41 -17.07
CA ASP A 88 -11.16 -7.54 -17.98
C ASP A 88 -9.92 -6.92 -17.32
N LYS A 89 -8.82 -6.90 -18.07
CA LYS A 89 -7.53 -6.42 -17.56
C LYS A 89 -7.56 -4.91 -17.27
N ASP A 90 -8.21 -4.11 -18.10
CA ASP A 90 -8.21 -2.65 -18.01
C ASP A 90 -9.15 -2.24 -16.86
N VAL A 91 -10.21 -3.01 -16.61
CA VAL A 91 -11.08 -2.85 -15.43
C VAL A 91 -10.34 -3.20 -14.13
N LYS A 92 -9.61 -4.33 -14.09
CA LYS A 92 -8.79 -4.70 -12.92
C LYS A 92 -7.72 -3.65 -12.63
N SER A 93 -6.99 -3.22 -13.66
CA SER A 93 -5.99 -2.16 -13.52
C SER A 93 -6.63 -0.86 -13.04
N SER A 94 -7.81 -0.48 -13.53
CA SER A 94 -8.53 0.70 -13.02
C SER A 94 -8.83 0.61 -11.52
N ILE A 95 -9.26 -0.56 -11.03
CA ILE A 95 -9.50 -0.79 -9.60
C ILE A 95 -8.20 -0.68 -8.80
N GLU A 96 -7.11 -1.25 -9.30
CA GLU A 96 -5.78 -1.14 -8.68
C GLU A 96 -5.29 0.30 -8.62
N TYR A 97 -5.40 1.06 -9.72
CA TYR A 97 -5.02 2.48 -9.76
C TYR A 97 -5.88 3.33 -8.80
N VAL A 98 -7.18 3.07 -8.69
CA VAL A 98 -8.00 3.77 -7.69
C VAL A 98 -7.50 3.47 -6.28
N ASN A 99 -7.14 2.21 -6.00
CA ASN A 99 -6.62 1.79 -4.70
C ASN A 99 -5.27 2.45 -4.35
N THR A 100 -4.33 2.48 -5.29
CA THR A 100 -3.04 3.15 -5.10
C THR A 100 -3.21 4.65 -4.90
N ILE A 101 -4.04 5.32 -5.71
CA ILE A 101 -4.29 6.77 -5.60
C ILE A 101 -4.93 7.12 -4.25
N ILE A 102 -5.95 6.38 -3.81
CA ILE A 102 -6.60 6.64 -2.52
C ILE A 102 -5.63 6.39 -1.38
N SER A 103 -4.87 5.30 -1.42
CA SER A 103 -3.88 4.98 -0.39
C SER A 103 -2.79 6.06 -0.28
N ALA A 104 -2.19 6.46 -1.42
CA ALA A 104 -1.18 7.52 -1.46
C ALA A 104 -1.74 8.87 -0.98
N THR A 105 -2.99 9.18 -1.35
CA THR A 105 -3.66 10.40 -0.88
C THR A 105 -3.88 10.37 0.63
N ASN A 106 -4.29 9.22 1.18
CA ASN A 106 -4.46 9.08 2.61
C ASN A 106 -3.14 9.34 3.34
N ASP A 107 -2.06 8.69 2.91
CA ASP A 107 -0.71 8.84 3.48
C ASP A 107 -0.22 10.31 3.44
N LEU A 108 -0.48 11.02 2.34
CA LEU A 108 -0.18 12.47 2.23
C LEU A 108 -0.95 13.31 3.25
N LEU A 109 -2.26 13.04 3.42
CA LEU A 109 -3.13 13.84 4.29
C LEU A 109 -3.00 13.45 5.78
N SER A 110 -2.63 12.21 6.08
CA SER A 110 -2.46 11.69 7.44
C SER A 110 -1.06 11.88 7.99
N LEU A 111 -0.05 12.22 7.17
CA LEU A 111 1.36 12.33 7.56
C LEU A 111 1.58 12.97 8.94
N LYS A 112 0.98 14.15 9.18
CA LYS A 112 1.14 14.86 10.46
C LYS A 112 0.61 14.05 11.65
N LYS A 113 -0.52 13.35 11.48
CA LYS A 113 -1.13 12.52 12.52
C LYS A 113 -0.32 11.25 12.77
N GLU A 114 0.27 10.69 11.72
CA GLU A 114 1.10 9.49 11.77
C GLU A 114 2.43 9.75 12.48
N VAL A 115 3.11 10.85 12.13
CA VAL A 115 4.34 11.29 12.80
C VAL A 115 4.08 11.56 14.29
N GLN A 116 2.94 12.15 14.65
CA GLN A 116 2.58 12.38 16.06
C GLN A 116 2.32 11.09 16.85
N ARG A 117 2.09 9.96 16.18
CA ARG A 117 1.74 8.67 16.79
C ARG A 117 2.83 7.62 16.63
N ASP A 118 4.01 8.02 16.15
CA ASP A 118 5.10 7.12 15.78
C ASP A 118 4.64 5.99 14.83
N ALA A 119 3.66 6.29 13.97
CA ALA A 119 3.16 5.36 12.96
C ALA A 119 4.04 5.46 11.70
N ILE A 120 4.64 4.34 11.32
CA ILE A 120 5.59 4.23 10.21
C ILE A 120 5.01 3.46 9.00
N ASP A 121 3.76 3.03 9.07
CA ASP A 121 3.06 2.22 8.06
C ASP A 121 2.47 3.07 6.92
N SER A 122 3.26 4.03 6.44
CA SER A 122 2.88 5.03 5.45
C SER A 122 4.02 5.24 4.46
N LEU A 123 3.67 5.56 3.21
CA LEU A 123 4.63 5.64 2.11
C LEU A 123 5.72 6.70 2.35
N ILE A 124 5.36 7.82 3.00
CA ILE A 124 6.28 8.95 3.22
C ILE A 124 7.37 8.61 4.24
N PRO A 125 7.08 8.08 5.46
CA PRO A 125 8.11 7.58 6.37
C PRO A 125 9.08 6.57 5.73
N ILE A 126 8.57 5.68 4.88
CA ILE A 126 9.38 4.65 4.19
C ILE A 126 10.34 5.31 3.19
N ILE A 127 9.85 6.21 2.33
CA ILE A 127 10.70 6.92 1.36
C ILE A 127 11.71 7.82 2.08
N PHE A 128 11.27 8.51 3.15
CA PHE A 128 12.14 9.33 3.98
C PHE A 128 13.29 8.51 4.58
N HIS A 129 13.03 7.28 5.03
CA HIS A 129 14.08 6.40 5.55
C HIS A 129 15.17 6.11 4.51
N HIS A 130 14.80 5.99 3.22
CA HIS A 130 15.74 5.73 2.14
C HIS A 130 16.48 6.99 1.64
N MET A 131 15.82 8.15 1.64
CA MET A 131 16.34 9.38 1.01
C MET A 131 16.89 10.41 2.01
N GLY A 132 16.43 10.39 3.26
CA GLY A 132 16.81 11.34 4.30
C GLY A 132 16.19 12.74 4.16
N ASP A 133 15.29 12.96 3.20
CA ASP A 133 14.64 14.24 2.93
C ASP A 133 13.12 14.08 2.82
N ILE A 134 12.39 14.77 3.69
CA ILE A 134 10.93 14.67 3.79
C ILE A 134 10.22 15.36 2.63
N GLN A 135 10.78 16.44 2.09
CA GLN A 135 10.19 17.16 0.97
C GLN A 135 10.33 16.32 -0.30
N LEU A 136 11.51 15.72 -0.53
CA LEU A 136 11.69 14.78 -1.62
C LEU A 136 10.74 13.57 -1.48
N ALA A 137 10.56 13.03 -0.28
CA ALA A 137 9.60 11.95 -0.06
C ALA A 137 8.16 12.36 -0.42
N VAL A 138 7.73 13.56 -0.01
CA VAL A 138 6.41 14.10 -0.38
C VAL A 138 6.29 14.29 -1.89
N ASP A 139 7.31 14.87 -2.54
CA ASP A 139 7.32 15.14 -3.97
C ASP A 139 7.25 13.83 -4.78
N GLU A 140 7.95 12.78 -4.35
CA GLU A 140 7.87 11.44 -4.95
C GLU A 140 6.46 10.85 -4.85
N VAL A 141 5.80 10.97 -3.69
CA VAL A 141 4.41 10.47 -3.54
C VAL A 141 3.43 11.28 -4.41
N VAL A 142 3.63 12.59 -4.52
CA VAL A 142 2.81 13.45 -5.40
C VAL A 142 3.02 13.09 -6.88
N ALA A 143 4.27 12.87 -7.30
CA ALA A 143 4.61 12.46 -8.66
C ALA A 143 4.05 11.08 -8.99
N PHE A 144 4.20 10.11 -8.08
CA PHE A 144 3.60 8.78 -8.18
C PHE A 144 2.08 8.88 -8.36
N ARG A 145 1.40 9.67 -7.52
CA ARG A 145 -0.05 9.86 -7.63
C ARG A 145 -0.45 10.47 -8.98
N ALA A 146 0.31 11.44 -9.49
CA ALA A 146 0.04 12.04 -10.79
C ALA A 146 0.18 11.01 -11.93
N ALA A 147 1.21 10.15 -11.87
CA ALA A 147 1.40 9.07 -12.83
C ALA A 147 0.24 8.05 -12.77
N GLU A 148 -0.21 7.67 -11.57
CA GLU A 148 -1.34 6.74 -11.41
C GLU A 148 -2.66 7.29 -11.94
N VAL A 149 -2.90 8.61 -11.84
CA VAL A 149 -4.06 9.26 -12.46
C VAL A 149 -4.00 9.12 -13.99
N VAL A 150 -2.83 9.33 -14.60
CA VAL A 150 -2.64 9.14 -16.04
C VAL A 150 -2.85 7.68 -16.44
N ASN A 151 -2.37 6.73 -15.62
CA ASN A 151 -2.56 5.30 -15.85
C ASN A 151 -4.05 4.92 -15.79
N LEU A 152 -4.80 5.45 -14.82
CA LEU A 152 -6.24 5.27 -14.71
C LEU A 152 -6.98 5.83 -15.93
N ASP A 153 -6.63 7.04 -16.37
CA ASP A 153 -7.24 7.65 -17.56
C ASP A 153 -6.97 6.83 -18.83
N THR A 154 -5.77 6.27 -18.94
CA THR A 154 -5.37 5.41 -20.06
C THR A 154 -6.14 4.09 -20.05
N ALA A 155 -6.25 3.42 -18.89
CA ALA A 155 -7.03 2.19 -18.75
C ALA A 155 -8.53 2.41 -19.00
N ALA A 156 -9.07 3.57 -18.56
CA ALA A 156 -10.43 3.99 -18.86
C ALA A 156 -10.67 4.15 -20.37
N ALA A 157 -9.75 4.82 -21.08
CA ALA A 157 -9.85 4.99 -22.53
C ALA A 157 -9.81 3.64 -23.27
N SER A 158 -8.87 2.77 -22.92
CA SER A 158 -8.78 1.40 -23.48
C SER A 158 -10.05 0.59 -23.23
N SER A 159 -10.63 0.71 -22.03
CA SER A 159 -11.92 0.07 -21.72
C SER A 159 -13.04 0.57 -22.63
N PHE A 160 -13.11 1.88 -22.89
CA PHE A 160 -14.14 2.44 -23.77
C PHE A 160 -14.01 2.00 -25.21
N GLU A 161 -12.79 1.93 -25.74
CA GLU A 161 -12.52 1.39 -27.08
C GLU A 161 -12.96 -0.07 -27.18
N ARG A 162 -12.64 -0.89 -26.17
CA ARG A 162 -12.99 -2.31 -26.15
C ARG A 162 -14.50 -2.56 -26.20
N TYR A 163 -15.28 -1.76 -25.47
CA TYR A 163 -16.74 -1.89 -25.43
C TYR A 163 -17.46 -1.02 -26.46
N GLU A 164 -16.74 -0.43 -27.44
CA GLU A 164 -17.34 0.48 -28.43
C GLU A 164 -18.40 -0.20 -29.31
N ALA A 165 -18.18 -1.47 -29.65
CA ALA A 165 -19.08 -2.26 -30.49
C ALA A 165 -20.36 -2.73 -29.76
N GLU A 166 -20.43 -2.58 -28.43
CA GLU A 166 -21.59 -2.97 -27.62
C GLU A 166 -22.77 -2.01 -27.77
N ASP A 167 -23.94 -2.47 -27.32
CA ASP A 167 -25.14 -1.64 -27.34
C ASP A 167 -24.98 -0.37 -26.48
N LYS A 168 -25.78 0.66 -26.80
CA LYS A 168 -25.71 1.97 -26.13
C LYS A 168 -25.93 1.88 -24.61
N GLY A 169 -26.71 0.91 -24.15
CA GLY A 169 -26.95 0.67 -22.73
C GLY A 169 -25.70 0.18 -22.03
N ILE A 170 -25.01 -0.81 -22.57
CA ILE A 170 -23.75 -1.33 -22.02
C ILE A 170 -22.66 -0.26 -22.04
N ARG A 171 -22.49 0.46 -23.15
CA ARG A 171 -21.50 1.55 -23.23
C ARG A 171 -21.72 2.62 -22.15
N ARG A 172 -22.98 3.00 -21.92
CA ARG A 172 -23.33 3.95 -20.85
C ARG A 172 -22.98 3.40 -19.47
N GLN A 173 -23.21 2.11 -19.22
CA GLN A 173 -22.92 1.50 -17.92
C GLN A 173 -21.41 1.37 -17.67
N VAL A 174 -20.63 0.97 -18.68
CA VAL A 174 -19.17 0.97 -18.61
C VAL A 174 -18.65 2.37 -18.30
N LYS A 175 -19.20 3.40 -18.97
CA LYS A 175 -18.90 4.80 -18.67
C LYS A 175 -19.23 5.16 -17.22
N ASN A 176 -20.44 4.85 -16.75
CA ASN A 176 -20.85 5.14 -15.37
C ASN A 176 -19.97 4.45 -14.33
N PHE A 177 -19.56 3.20 -14.57
CA PHE A 177 -18.64 2.48 -13.70
C PHE A 177 -17.30 3.21 -13.59
N VAL A 178 -16.69 3.55 -14.74
CA VAL A 178 -15.41 4.26 -14.81
C VAL A 178 -15.50 5.66 -14.19
N ASP A 179 -16.57 6.40 -14.46
CA ASP A 179 -16.81 7.71 -13.85
C ASP A 179 -16.92 7.58 -12.32
N GLY A 180 -17.60 6.53 -11.85
CA GLY A 180 -17.64 6.17 -10.43
C GLY A 180 -16.24 5.99 -9.84
N CYS A 181 -15.38 5.18 -10.47
CA CYS A 181 -13.98 5.01 -10.07
C CYS A 181 -13.24 6.35 -9.96
N LYS A 182 -13.40 7.25 -10.95
CA LYS A 182 -12.80 8.59 -10.91
C LYS A 182 -13.39 9.46 -9.78
N HIS A 183 -14.67 9.34 -9.50
CA HIS A 183 -15.29 10.05 -8.38
C HIS A 183 -14.71 9.65 -7.02
N TYR A 184 -14.46 8.36 -6.78
CA TYR A 184 -13.78 7.91 -5.57
C TYR A 184 -12.40 8.57 -5.39
N VAL A 185 -11.62 8.69 -6.46
CA VAL A 185 -10.32 9.36 -6.45
C VAL A 185 -10.43 10.84 -6.11
N THR A 186 -11.36 11.56 -6.76
CA THR A 186 -11.52 13.01 -6.55
C THR A 186 -12.13 13.37 -5.19
N ARG A 187 -13.12 12.60 -4.71
CA ARG A 187 -13.79 12.84 -3.43
C ARG A 187 -12.93 12.49 -2.23
N ASN A 188 -11.86 11.72 -2.40
CA ASN A 188 -10.90 11.48 -1.33
C ASN A 188 -10.13 12.76 -0.89
N LEU A 189 -10.32 13.88 -1.61
CA LEU A 189 -9.68 15.17 -1.33
C LEU A 189 -10.62 16.22 -0.73
N THR A 190 -11.92 15.94 -0.58
CA THR A 190 -12.96 16.92 -0.19
C THR A 190 -13.88 16.38 0.87
#